data_AF-A0A8S9FGE0-F1
#
_entry.id   AF-A0A8S9FGE0-F1
#
_cell.length_a   1.000
_cell.length_b   1.000
_cell.length_c   1.000
_cell.angle_alpha   90.00
_cell.angle_beta   90.00
_cell.angle_gamma   90.00
#
_symmetry.space_group_name_H-M   'P 1'
#
loop_
_entity.id
_entity.type
_entity.pdbx_description
1 polymer ?
#
loop_
_entity_poly.entity_id
_entity_poly.type
_entity_poly.pdbx_seq_one_letter_code
_entity_poly.pdbx_strand_id
1 'polypeptide(L)'
;SRSRWGCHITDNGLYQIASARCVSNLTSISLWGMTAITDSGVVQLVSKTSSLQHLNIGGTFITDESLFAIAERCHHLKTISMWCCRHVTERGLLVLVNKCRKLESLNLWGTRVPVDCFIALLTISPALQIKPIQLLLNAQNPPPPLLHAV
;
A
#
# COMPACT_ATOMS: atom_id res chain seq x y z
N SER A 1 -19.25 -12.98 12.30
CA SER A 1 -18.29 -12.75 13.39
C SER A 1 -17.03 -12.13 12.81
N ARG A 2 -16.72 -10.88 13.14
CA ARG A 2 -15.47 -10.24 12.67
C ARG A 2 -14.34 -10.78 13.52
N SER A 3 -13.58 -11.71 12.98
CA SER A 3 -12.40 -12.30 13.62
C SER A 3 -11.50 -11.16 14.12
N ARG A 4 -11.50 -10.95 15.44
CA ARG A 4 -10.53 -10.09 16.11
C ARG A 4 -9.20 -10.84 16.07
N TRP A 5 -8.48 -10.70 14.97
CA TRP A 5 -7.09 -11.15 14.88
C TRP A 5 -6.22 -10.23 15.75
N GLY A 6 -6.32 -10.43 17.07
CA GLY A 6 -5.20 -10.55 18.01
C GLY A 6 -4.21 -9.41 18.25
N CYS A 7 -4.16 -8.32 17.48
CA CYS A 7 -3.22 -7.23 17.75
C CYS A 7 -3.94 -5.86 17.78
N HIS A 8 -3.98 -5.25 18.96
CA HIS A 8 -4.48 -3.89 19.18
C HIS A 8 -3.34 -2.87 19.00
N ILE A 9 -2.58 -2.96 17.90
CA ILE A 9 -1.67 -1.86 17.57
C ILE A 9 -2.53 -0.71 17.09
N THR A 10 -2.42 0.41 17.80
CA THR A 10 -3.04 1.69 17.48
C THR A 10 -1.97 2.65 16.97
N ASP A 11 -2.35 3.89 16.68
CA ASP A 11 -1.39 4.96 16.39
C ASP A 11 -0.30 5.06 17.48
N ASN A 12 -0.62 4.84 18.77
CA ASN A 12 0.37 4.79 19.87
C ASN A 12 1.47 3.74 19.61
N GLY A 13 1.12 2.57 19.08
CA GLY A 13 2.12 1.58 18.72
C GLY A 13 3.02 2.05 17.59
N LEU A 14 2.48 2.76 16.60
CA LEU A 14 3.28 3.36 15.52
C LEU A 14 4.18 4.50 16.03
N TYR A 15 3.72 5.30 16.99
CA TYR A 15 4.55 6.30 17.67
C TYR A 15 5.77 5.67 18.36
N GLN A 16 5.57 4.53 19.03
CA GLN A 16 6.66 3.80 19.68
C GLN A 16 7.64 3.21 18.65
N ILE A 17 7.13 2.62 17.56
CA ILE A 17 7.98 2.13 16.45
C ILE A 17 8.77 3.27 15.83
N ALA A 18 8.14 4.43 15.58
CA ALA A 18 8.78 5.62 15.04
C ALA A 18 9.89 6.18 15.95
N SER A 19 9.86 5.87 17.24
CA SER A 19 10.86 6.31 18.22
C SER A 19 12.06 5.35 18.34
N ALA A 20 12.01 4.18 17.69
CA ALA A 20 13.10 3.22 17.72
C ALA A 20 14.32 3.74 16.96
N ARG A 21 15.52 3.56 17.54
CA ARG A 21 16.79 4.04 16.96
C ARG A 21 17.08 3.51 15.55
N CYS A 22 16.57 2.32 15.23
CA CYS A 22 16.79 1.65 13.96
C CYS A 22 15.66 1.86 12.95
N VAL A 23 14.66 2.69 13.25
CA VAL A 23 13.46 2.82 12.39
C VAL A 23 13.80 3.34 10.99
N SER A 24 14.88 4.11 10.83
CA SER A 24 15.39 4.55 9.52
C SER A 24 15.78 3.39 8.59
N ASN A 25 16.08 2.21 9.16
CA ASN A 25 16.47 1.00 8.44
C ASN A 25 15.27 0.09 8.13
N LEU A 26 14.06 0.46 8.56
CA LEU A 26 12.86 -0.34 8.32
C LEU A 26 12.58 -0.42 6.82
N THR A 27 12.65 -1.63 6.27
CA THR A 27 12.41 -1.90 4.85
C THR A 27 11.00 -2.42 4.58
N SER A 28 10.39 -3.11 5.54
CA SER A 28 9.09 -3.75 5.37
C SER A 28 8.25 -3.64 6.64
N ILE A 29 6.99 -3.25 6.52
CA ILE A 29 6.03 -3.30 7.61
C ILE A 29 4.62 -3.63 7.09
N SER A 30 3.92 -4.50 7.83
CA SER A 30 2.52 -4.81 7.58
C SER A 30 1.66 -4.36 8.75
N LEU A 31 0.69 -3.50 8.43
CA LEU A 31 -0.33 -2.94 9.28
C LEU A 31 -1.73 -3.49 8.98
N TRP A 32 -1.78 -4.62 8.27
CA TRP A 32 -3.03 -5.15 7.74
C TRP A 32 -4.04 -5.50 8.84
N GLY A 33 -5.28 -5.05 8.65
CA GLY A 33 -6.40 -5.32 9.56
C GLY A 33 -6.38 -4.52 10.85
N MET A 34 -5.42 -3.61 11.03
CA MET A 34 -5.28 -2.81 12.25
C MET A 34 -6.19 -1.59 12.19
N THR A 35 -7.47 -1.82 12.45
CA THR A 35 -8.56 -0.83 12.28
C THR A 35 -8.44 0.42 13.17
N ALA A 36 -7.60 0.38 14.21
CA ALA A 36 -7.34 1.50 15.10
C ALA A 36 -6.13 2.36 14.67
N ILE A 37 -5.56 2.09 13.49
CA ILE A 37 -4.52 2.91 12.86
C ILE A 37 -5.19 3.89 11.91
N THR A 38 -4.80 5.16 12.03
CA THR A 38 -5.28 6.29 11.22
C THR A 38 -4.13 6.97 10.48
N ASP A 39 -4.44 8.03 9.74
CA ASP A 39 -3.42 8.88 9.12
C ASP A 39 -2.37 9.35 10.13
N SER A 40 -2.78 9.68 11.36
CA SER A 40 -1.88 10.17 12.41
C SER A 40 -0.71 9.21 12.69
N GLY A 41 -0.99 7.92 12.89
CA GLY A 41 0.04 6.93 13.14
C GLY A 41 0.92 6.65 11.92
N VAL A 42 0.32 6.59 10.72
CA VAL A 42 1.08 6.35 9.47
C VAL A 42 2.01 7.52 9.16
N VAL A 43 1.51 8.77 9.24
CA VAL A 43 2.29 10.00 9.03
C VAL A 43 3.48 10.03 9.98
N GLN A 44 3.25 9.73 11.27
CA GLN A 44 4.34 9.67 12.23
C GLN A 44 5.39 8.61 11.85
N LEU A 45 4.95 7.38 11.56
CA LEU A 45 5.86 6.28 11.20
C LEU A 45 6.73 6.66 9.99
N VAL A 46 6.11 7.18 8.93
CA VAL A 46 6.82 7.50 7.69
C VAL A 46 7.69 8.76 7.80
N SER A 47 7.43 9.63 8.78
CA SER A 47 8.30 10.78 9.05
C SER A 47 9.72 10.40 9.47
N LYS A 48 9.93 9.15 9.93
CA LYS A 48 11.22 8.63 10.41
C LYS A 48 11.77 7.46 9.59
N THR A 49 11.02 6.95 8.60
CA THR A 49 11.46 5.83 7.76
C THR A 49 11.87 6.33 6.37
N SER A 50 13.16 6.20 6.04
CA SER A 50 13.71 6.59 4.72
C SER A 50 13.98 5.40 3.80
N SER A 51 14.06 4.19 4.37
CA SER A 51 14.45 2.97 3.65
C SER A 51 13.28 2.04 3.31
N LEU A 52 12.04 2.50 3.54
CA LEU A 52 10.86 1.66 3.41
C LEU A 52 10.62 1.26 1.95
N GLN A 53 10.48 -0.04 1.70
CA GLN A 53 10.29 -0.66 0.40
C GLN A 53 8.93 -1.37 0.29
N HIS A 54 8.43 -1.94 1.38
CA HIS A 54 7.20 -2.74 1.37
C HIS A 54 6.27 -2.31 2.50
N LEU A 55 5.10 -1.80 2.13
CA LEU A 55 4.12 -1.27 3.08
C LEU A 55 2.74 -1.91 2.84
N ASN A 56 2.18 -2.54 3.85
CA ASN A 56 0.79 -2.98 3.80
C ASN A 56 -0.04 -2.22 4.83
N ILE A 57 -0.94 -1.34 4.40
CA ILE A 57 -1.85 -0.58 5.25
C ILE A 57 -3.31 -1.00 5.02
N GLY A 58 -3.55 -2.15 4.40
CA GLY A 58 -4.91 -2.61 4.12
C GLY A 58 -5.76 -2.79 5.39
N GLY A 59 -7.03 -2.41 5.34
CA GLY A 59 -7.95 -2.55 6.48
C GLY A 59 -7.68 -1.59 7.64
N THR A 60 -6.85 -0.56 7.44
CA THR A 60 -6.69 0.57 8.36
C THR A 60 -7.67 1.70 8.01
N PHE A 61 -7.75 2.73 8.84
CA PHE A 61 -8.64 3.88 8.65
C PHE A 61 -7.86 5.11 8.16
N ILE A 62 -7.30 5.02 6.95
CA ILE A 62 -6.45 6.05 6.34
C ILE A 62 -7.12 6.74 5.15
N THR A 63 -6.65 7.95 4.84
CA THR A 63 -7.09 8.79 3.73
C THR A 63 -5.90 9.16 2.81
N ASP A 64 -6.11 10.11 1.90
CA ASP A 64 -5.04 10.64 1.05
C ASP A 64 -3.93 11.32 1.86
N GLU A 65 -4.18 11.73 3.10
CA GLU A 65 -3.17 12.32 3.99
C GLU A 65 -1.98 11.37 4.21
N SER A 66 -2.25 10.11 4.53
CA SER A 66 -1.21 9.07 4.60
C SER A 66 -0.43 8.96 3.29
N LEU A 67 -1.12 9.01 2.15
CA LEU A 67 -0.48 8.84 0.84
C LEU A 67 0.43 10.01 0.49
N PHE A 68 0.03 11.24 0.83
CA PHE A 68 0.89 12.40 0.68
C PHE A 68 2.15 12.27 1.54
N ALA A 69 2.01 11.89 2.81
CA ALA A 69 3.17 11.72 3.69
C ALA A 69 4.11 10.59 3.23
N ILE A 70 3.56 9.46 2.77
CA ILE A 70 4.34 8.37 2.18
C ILE A 70 5.07 8.87 0.93
N ALA A 71 4.40 9.62 0.05
CA ALA A 71 4.97 10.16 -1.17
C ALA A 71 6.13 11.14 -0.93
N GLU A 72 6.09 11.92 0.16
CA GLU A 72 7.15 12.86 0.56
C GLU A 72 8.37 12.19 1.19
N ARG A 73 8.25 10.97 1.75
CA ARG A 73 9.31 10.36 2.57
C ARG A 73 9.83 9.04 2.02
N CYS A 74 8.95 8.20 1.49
CA CYS A 74 9.27 6.81 1.13
C CYS A 74 9.57 6.67 -0.37
N HIS A 75 10.60 7.36 -0.87
CA HIS A 75 10.98 7.30 -2.30
C HIS A 75 11.53 5.94 -2.75
N HIS A 76 11.89 5.07 -1.79
CA HIS A 76 12.34 3.70 -2.03
C HIS A 76 11.20 2.67 -2.07
N LEU A 77 9.95 3.11 -1.91
CA LEU A 77 8.80 2.22 -1.85
C LEU A 77 8.63 1.46 -3.18
N LYS A 78 8.59 0.13 -3.07
CA LYS A 78 8.40 -0.81 -4.18
C LYS A 78 7.00 -1.40 -4.21
N THR A 79 6.46 -1.72 -3.04
CA THR A 79 5.12 -2.30 -2.96
C THR A 79 4.28 -1.60 -1.90
N ILE A 80 3.03 -1.31 -2.25
CA ILE A 80 2.03 -0.83 -1.31
C ILE A 80 0.70 -1.55 -1.47
N SER A 81 0.13 -1.98 -0.35
CA SER A 81 -1.20 -2.56 -0.29
C SER A 81 -2.13 -1.69 0.53
N MET A 82 -3.24 -1.30 -0.07
CA MET A 82 -4.31 -0.48 0.53
C MET A 82 -5.65 -1.21 0.45
N TRP A 83 -5.61 -2.54 0.57
CA TRP A 83 -6.80 -3.37 0.55
C TRP A 83 -7.87 -2.84 1.52
N CYS A 84 -9.12 -2.65 1.06
CA CYS A 84 -10.23 -2.08 1.84
C CYS A 84 -10.00 -0.68 2.46
N CYS A 85 -9.03 0.11 1.99
CA CYS A 85 -8.90 1.52 2.41
C CYS A 85 -9.90 2.39 1.64
N ARG A 86 -11.15 2.46 2.12
CA ARG A 86 -12.30 3.04 1.38
C ARG A 86 -12.31 4.56 1.27
N HIS A 87 -11.45 5.25 2.03
CA HIS A 87 -11.38 6.72 2.06
C HIS A 87 -10.21 7.29 1.24
N VAL A 88 -9.40 6.43 0.63
CA VAL A 88 -8.39 6.82 -0.36
C VAL A 88 -9.08 7.18 -1.69
N THR A 89 -8.61 8.25 -2.31
CA THR A 89 -9.12 8.76 -3.59
C THR A 89 -8.05 8.72 -4.69
N GLU A 90 -8.42 9.06 -5.92
CA GLU A 90 -7.47 9.16 -7.04
C GLU A 90 -6.34 10.15 -6.75
N ARG A 91 -6.61 11.22 -6.00
CA ARG A 91 -5.65 12.31 -5.78
C ARG A 91 -4.45 11.81 -4.98
N GLY A 92 -4.70 11.06 -3.91
CA GLY A 92 -3.64 10.43 -3.13
C GLY A 92 -2.81 9.45 -3.96
N LEU A 93 -3.47 8.64 -4.80
CA LEU A 93 -2.80 7.67 -5.67
C LEU A 93 -1.91 8.32 -6.73
N LEU A 94 -2.41 9.36 -7.40
CA LEU A 94 -1.66 10.09 -8.43
C LEU A 94 -0.38 10.70 -7.83
N VAL A 95 -0.48 11.32 -6.66
CA VAL A 95 0.69 11.88 -5.96
C VAL A 95 1.66 10.78 -5.54
N LEU A 96 1.16 9.68 -4.99
CA LEU A 96 1.98 8.53 -4.58
C LEU A 96 2.76 7.95 -5.75
N VAL A 97 2.11 7.62 -6.86
CA VAL A 97 2.76 7.04 -8.04
C VAL A 97 3.73 8.04 -8.70
N ASN A 98 3.39 9.33 -8.68
CA ASN A 98 4.26 10.36 -9.24
C ASN A 98 5.56 10.58 -8.44
N LYS A 99 5.54 10.39 -7.11
CA LYS A 99 6.73 10.60 -6.26
C LYS A 99 7.50 9.32 -5.94
N CYS A 100 6.80 8.19 -5.75
CA CYS A 100 7.42 6.88 -5.49
C CYS A 100 7.78 6.20 -6.81
N ARG A 101 8.81 6.70 -7.50
CA ARG A 101 9.23 6.22 -8.85
C ARG A 101 9.77 4.80 -8.89
N LYS A 102 10.04 4.18 -7.73
CA LYS A 102 10.44 2.77 -7.60
C LYS A 102 9.26 1.84 -7.32
N LEU A 103 8.02 2.36 -7.34
CA LEU A 103 6.83 1.56 -7.06
C LEU A 103 6.58 0.58 -8.20
N GLU A 104 6.62 -0.71 -7.87
CA GLU A 104 6.45 -1.84 -8.78
C GLU A 104 5.05 -2.46 -8.65
N SER A 105 4.45 -2.44 -7.45
CA SER A 105 3.13 -3.04 -7.20
C SER A 105 2.24 -2.23 -6.28
N LEU A 106 0.98 -2.10 -6.69
CA LEU A 106 -0.08 -1.36 -6.02
C LEU A 106 -1.35 -2.23 -5.89
N ASN A 107 -1.76 -2.53 -4.66
CA ASN A 107 -3.00 -3.28 -4.41
C ASN A 107 -4.14 -2.36 -3.93
N LEU A 108 -5.17 -2.22 -4.77
CA LEU A 108 -6.34 -1.35 -4.58
C LEU A 108 -7.65 -2.12 -4.35
N TRP A 109 -7.60 -3.44 -4.13
CA TRP A 109 -8.80 -4.24 -3.88
C TRP A 109 -9.66 -3.66 -2.74
N GLY A 110 -10.96 -3.50 -2.95
CA GLY A 110 -11.87 -3.00 -1.92
C GLY A 110 -11.75 -1.50 -1.62
N THR A 111 -10.94 -0.75 -2.36
CA THR A 111 -11.00 0.72 -2.40
C THR A 111 -12.21 1.17 -3.23
N ARG A 112 -12.53 2.46 -3.21
CA ARG A 112 -13.63 3.06 -4.00
C ARG A 112 -13.15 3.81 -5.25
N VAL A 113 -11.89 3.62 -5.63
CA VAL A 113 -11.27 4.34 -6.74
C VAL A 113 -11.80 3.80 -8.08
N PRO A 114 -12.27 4.67 -8.99
CA PRO A 114 -12.73 4.26 -10.32
C PRO A 114 -11.62 3.59 -11.13
N VAL A 115 -12.00 2.67 -12.03
CA VAL A 115 -11.07 1.96 -12.93
C VAL A 115 -10.32 2.93 -13.85
N ASP A 116 -10.95 4.04 -14.27
CA ASP A 116 -10.34 5.05 -15.13
C ASP A 116 -9.09 5.70 -14.50
N CYS A 117 -9.05 5.79 -13.17
CA CYS A 117 -7.86 6.25 -12.46
C CYS A 117 -6.65 5.36 -12.77
N PHE A 118 -6.85 4.05 -13.00
CA PHE A 118 -5.75 3.11 -13.18
C PHE A 118 -5.04 3.38 -14.52
N ILE A 119 -5.77 3.85 -15.53
CA ILE A 119 -5.20 4.29 -16.81
C ILE A 119 -4.27 5.51 -16.57
N ALA A 120 -4.71 6.48 -15.77
CA ALA A 120 -3.89 7.64 -15.42
C ALA A 120 -2.63 7.22 -14.64
N LEU A 121 -2.74 6.29 -13.70
CA LEU A 121 -1.58 5.74 -12.97
C LEU A 121 -0.60 5.03 -13.91
N LEU A 122 -1.10 4.26 -14.89
CA LEU A 122 -0.26 3.57 -15.88
C LEU A 122 0.37 4.53 -16.89
N THR A 123 -0.24 5.69 -17.14
CA THR A 123 0.41 6.75 -17.94
C THR A 123 1.63 7.32 -17.22
N ILE A 124 1.58 7.41 -15.88
CA ILE A 124 2.71 7.89 -15.06
C ILE A 124 3.77 6.79 -14.89
N SER A 125 3.35 5.53 -14.70
CA SER A 125 4.24 4.37 -14.52
C SER A 125 3.71 3.16 -15.31
N PRO A 126 4.13 2.99 -16.57
CA PRO A 126 3.60 1.93 -17.44
C PRO A 126 3.89 0.50 -16.97
N ALA A 127 4.95 0.31 -16.18
CA ALA A 127 5.33 -0.99 -15.62
C ALA A 127 4.64 -1.31 -14.27
N LEU A 128 3.84 -0.39 -13.73
CA LEU A 128 3.21 -0.55 -12.42
C LEU A 128 2.18 -1.68 -12.43
N GLN A 129 2.35 -2.65 -11.53
CA GLN A 129 1.41 -3.75 -11.40
C GLN A 129 0.26 -3.38 -10.46
N ILE A 130 -0.94 -3.16 -11.01
CA ILE A 130 -2.12 -2.73 -10.25
C ILE A 130 -3.10 -3.90 -10.06
N LYS A 131 -3.44 -4.21 -8.80
CA LYS A 131 -4.48 -5.20 -8.45
C LYS A 131 -5.78 -4.45 -8.06
N PRO A 132 -6.97 -4.83 -8.57
CA PRO A 132 -7.32 -6.09 -9.23
C PRO A 132 -7.00 -6.23 -10.72
N ILE A 133 -6.71 -5.16 -11.48
CA ILE A 133 -6.61 -5.25 -12.95
C ILE A 133 -5.69 -6.38 -13.43
N GLN A 134 -4.51 -6.52 -12.84
CA GLN A 134 -3.59 -7.60 -13.22
C GLN A 134 -4.15 -9.00 -12.93
N LEU A 135 -4.95 -9.16 -11.87
CA LEU A 135 -5.64 -10.42 -11.59
C LEU A 135 -6.77 -10.68 -12.59
N LEU A 136 -7.45 -9.65 -13.09
CA LEU A 136 -8.45 -9.79 -14.14
C LEU A 136 -7.80 -10.17 -15.48
N LEU A 137 -6.68 -9.54 -15.85
CA LEU A 137 -5.92 -9.87 -17.05
C LEU A 137 -5.27 -11.27 -16.97
N ASN A 138 -4.71 -11.64 -15.81
CA ASN A 138 -4.14 -12.97 -15.59
C ASN A 138 -5.21 -14.07 -15.47
N ALA A 139 -6.42 -13.75 -14.97
CA ALA A 139 -7.54 -14.70 -14.97
C ALA A 139 -8.10 -14.93 -16.39
N GLN A 140 -7.90 -13.98 -17.31
CA GLN A 140 -8.28 -14.12 -18.72
C GLN A 140 -7.23 -14.88 -19.56
N ASN A 141 -5.99 -15.01 -19.07
CA ASN A 141 -4.92 -15.81 -19.68
C ASN A 141 -4.34 -16.79 -18.63
N PRO A 142 -5.02 -17.91 -18.34
CA PRO A 142 -4.44 -18.93 -17.47
C PRO A 142 -3.11 -19.42 -18.08
N PRO A 143 -2.11 -19.79 -17.24
CA PRO A 143 -0.90 -20.41 -17.75
C PRO A 143 -1.29 -21.63 -18.62
N PRO A 144 -0.59 -21.88 -19.74
CA PRO A 144 -0.86 -23.06 -20.54
C PRO A 144 -0.82 -24.29 -19.62
N PRO A 145 -1.74 -25.25 -19.78
CA PRO A 145 -1.74 -26.45 -18.96
C PRO A 145 -0.35 -27.06 -19.04
N LEU A 146 0.26 -27.31 -17.87
CA LEU A 146 1.53 -28.00 -17.79
C LEU A 146 1.34 -29.35 -18.46
N LEU A 147 1.92 -29.52 -19.65
CA LEU A 147 2.06 -30.82 -20.28
C LEU A 147 2.83 -31.67 -19.29
N HIS A 148 2.11 -32.58 -18.62
CA HIS A 148 2.71 -33.56 -17.74
C HIS A 148 3.73 -34.34 -18.57
N ALA A 149 5.00 -34.19 -18.22
CA ALA A 149 6.05 -35.09 -18.62
C ALA A 149 5.81 -36.42 -17.90
N VAL A 150 5.20 -37.38 -18.59
CA VAL A 150 5.50 -38.82 -18.52
C VAL A 150 5.25 -39.43 -19.88
#